data_AF-A0A314L597-F1
#
_entry.id   AF-A0A314L597-F1
#
_cell.length_a   1.000
_cell.length_b   1.000
_cell.length_c   1.000
_cell.angle_alpha   90.00
_cell.angle_beta   90.00
_cell.angle_gamma   90.00
#
_symmetry.space_group_name_H-M   'P 1'
#
loop_
_entity.id
_entity.type
_entity.pdbx_description
1 polymer ?
#
loop_
_entity_poly.entity_id
_entity_poly.type
_entity_poly.pdbx_seq_one_letter_code
_entity_poly.pdbx_strand_id
1 'polypeptide(L)'
;KFGIQVQLDCVFCAQNVETFEHLYFGCPSTSKLRERVLIWTGNARQIGSWQHELQWICNMAKRKDCRAEMITTLFAVVIYCIWHERNSMRFNKGRYNIDDPCKEIAIHIHIK
;
A
#
# COMPACT_ATOMS: atom_id res chain seq x y z
N LYS A 1 -26.15 -1.42 -10.76
CA LYS A 1 -24.92 -0.87 -10.14
C LYS A 1 -24.07 -2.05 -9.68
N PHE A 2 -22.90 -2.28 -10.28
CA PHE A 2 -21.92 -3.20 -9.71
C PHE A 2 -21.33 -2.52 -8.49
N GLY A 3 -21.58 -3.06 -7.30
CA GLY A 3 -21.07 -2.52 -6.05
C GLY A 3 -20.54 -3.67 -5.22
N ILE A 4 -19.24 -3.90 -5.27
CA ILE A 4 -18.58 -4.77 -4.30
C ILE A 4 -18.78 -4.09 -2.94
N GLN A 5 -19.57 -4.70 -2.06
CA GLN A 5 -19.73 -4.24 -0.68
C GLN A 5 -18.41 -4.50 0.05
N VAL A 6 -17.50 -3.53 0.01
CA VAL A 6 -16.24 -3.58 0.76
C VAL A 6 -16.45 -2.91 2.10
N GLN A 7 -16.03 -3.56 3.18
CA GLN A 7 -16.03 -2.94 4.51
C GLN A 7 -15.21 -1.64 4.48
N LEU A 8 -15.77 -0.56 5.02
CA LEU A 8 -15.14 0.76 5.00
C LEU A 8 -13.97 0.86 5.98
N ASP A 9 -13.98 0.07 7.05
CA ASP A 9 -12.93 0.12 8.08
C ASP A 9 -11.61 -0.40 7.54
N CYS A 10 -10.50 0.21 7.95
CA CYS A 10 -9.15 -0.18 7.58
C CYS A 10 -8.90 -1.66 7.90
N VAL A 11 -8.47 -2.41 6.89
CA VAL A 11 -8.27 -3.86 7.02
C VAL A 11 -7.18 -4.25 8.03
N PHE A 12 -6.27 -3.32 8.35
CA PHE A 12 -5.15 -3.55 9.25
C PHE A 12 -5.40 -3.18 10.71
N CYS A 13 -6.23 -2.18 10.99
CA CYS A 13 -6.45 -1.71 12.37
C CYS A 13 -7.92 -1.77 12.81
N ALA A 14 -8.88 -1.83 11.88
CA ALA A 14 -10.32 -1.80 12.15
C ALA A 14 -10.80 -0.62 13.02
N GLN A 15 -10.00 0.46 13.12
CA GLN A 15 -10.27 1.60 14.01
C GLN A 15 -10.69 2.87 13.27
N ASN A 16 -10.39 2.98 11.98
CA ASN A 16 -10.70 4.15 11.15
C ASN A 16 -11.14 3.70 9.77
N VAL A 17 -11.83 4.57 9.04
CA VAL A 17 -12.13 4.37 7.62
C VAL A 17 -10.83 4.23 6.83
N GLU A 18 -10.79 3.23 5.95
CA GLU A 18 -9.69 3.02 5.02
C GLU A 18 -9.67 4.14 3.98
N THR A 19 -8.80 5.11 4.18
CA THR A 19 -8.42 6.10 3.17
C THR A 19 -6.97 5.86 2.75
N PHE A 20 -6.56 6.44 1.62
CA PHE A 20 -5.16 6.41 1.20
C PHE A 20 -4.22 6.95 2.30
N GLU A 21 -4.54 8.13 2.84
CA GLU A 21 -3.76 8.75 3.93
C GLU A 21 -3.71 7.86 5.16
N HIS A 22 -4.84 7.30 5.59
CA HIS A 22 -4.84 6.39 6.73
C HIS A 22 -4.01 5.13 6.44
N LEU A 23 -4.24 4.47 5.32
CA LEU A 23 -3.58 3.21 4.97
C LEU A 23 -2.05 3.33 4.97
N TYR A 24 -1.52 4.39 4.35
CA TYR A 24 -0.09 4.55 4.12
C TYR A 24 0.61 5.47 5.12
N PHE A 25 -0.09 6.35 5.83
CA PHE A 25 0.53 7.36 6.70
C PHE A 25 -0.08 7.45 8.10
N GLY A 26 -1.37 7.12 8.27
CA GLY A 26 -2.09 7.25 9.54
C GLY A 26 -2.32 5.95 10.33
N CYS A 27 -2.18 4.78 9.71
CA CYS A 27 -2.54 3.50 10.35
C CYS A 27 -1.41 3.02 11.28
N PRO A 28 -1.70 2.73 12.56
CA PRO A 28 -0.70 2.26 13.52
C PRO A 28 -0.09 0.89 13.16
N SER A 29 -0.85 0.05 12.45
CA SER A 29 -0.35 -1.27 12.01
C SER A 29 0.69 -1.12 10.92
N THR A 30 0.47 -0.21 9.96
CA THR A 30 1.41 0.03 8.86
C THR A 30 2.56 0.95 9.27
N SER A 31 2.42 1.78 10.31
CA SER A 31 3.50 2.65 10.82
C SER A 31 4.72 1.85 11.26
N LYS A 32 4.51 0.72 11.94
CA LYS A 32 5.59 -0.19 12.39
C LYS A 32 6.44 -0.73 11.23
N LEU A 33 5.86 -0.93 10.05
CA LEU A 33 6.60 -1.35 8.86
C LEU A 33 7.44 -0.19 8.32
N ARG A 34 6.85 1.00 8.21
CA ARG A 34 7.52 2.20 7.71
C ARG A 34 8.69 2.61 8.61
N GLU A 35 8.50 2.61 9.92
CA GLU A 35 9.53 2.95 10.91
C GLU A 35 10.74 2.01 10.82
N ARG A 36 10.52 0.70 10.70
CA ARG A 36 11.62 -0.27 10.52
C ARG A 36 12.44 0.03 9.27
N VAL A 37 11.79 0.33 8.16
CA VAL A 37 12.48 0.67 6.90
C VAL A 37 13.24 1.99 7.02
N LEU A 38 12.68 3.01 7.69
CA LEU A 38 13.38 4.26 7.93
C LEU A 38 14.63 4.09 8.78
N ILE A 39 14.54 3.32 9.86
CA ILE A 39 15.68 2.98 10.72
C ILE A 39 16.78 2.29 9.91
N TRP A 40 16.43 1.32 9.06
CA TRP A 40 17.40 0.64 8.19
C TRP A 40 18.10 1.58 7.21
N THR A 41 17.42 2.63 6.73
CA THR A 41 18.02 3.64 5.87
C THR A 41 18.86 4.69 6.62
N GLY A 42 18.96 4.60 7.94
CA GLY A 42 19.63 5.60 8.78
C GLY A 42 18.96 6.97 8.73
N ASN A 43 17.68 7.04 8.36
CA ASN A 43 16.91 8.27 8.29
C ASN A 43 16.01 8.37 9.52
N ALA A 44 16.50 9.01 10.59
CA ALA A 44 15.74 9.29 11.80
C ALA A 44 14.77 10.48 11.61
N ARG A 45 13.98 10.46 10.52
CA ARG A 45 12.98 11.50 10.25
C ARG A 45 11.59 11.01 10.65
N GLN A 46 10.77 11.93 11.16
CA GLN A 46 9.36 11.68 11.36
C GLN A 46 8.66 11.63 9.98
N ILE A 47 7.82 10.61 9.77
CA ILE A 47 6.99 10.50 8.57
C ILE A 47 5.91 11.59 8.63
N GLY A 48 5.86 12.41 7.59
CA GLY A 48 4.85 13.45 7.44
C GLY A 48 3.57 12.96 6.76
N SER A 49 2.78 13.90 6.25
CA SER A 49 1.67 13.60 5.34
C SER A 49 2.18 13.02 4.02
N TRP A 50 1.28 12.40 3.25
CA TRP A 50 1.61 11.94 1.89
C TRP A 50 2.33 12.99 1.05
N GLN A 51 1.82 14.23 1.04
CA GLN A 51 2.38 15.31 0.23
C GLN A 51 3.83 15.62 0.63
N HIS A 52 4.11 15.62 1.93
CA HIS A 52 5.46 15.85 2.44
C HIS A 52 6.41 14.71 2.05
N GLU A 53 5.96 13.46 2.20
CA GLU A 53 6.74 12.28 1.83
C GLU A 53 6.97 12.19 0.32
N LEU A 54 5.97 12.54 -0.49
CA LEU A 54 6.07 12.56 -1.94
C LEU A 54 7.06 13.64 -2.41
N GLN A 55 7.01 14.85 -1.86
CA GLN A 55 7.97 15.88 -2.19
C GLN A 55 9.40 15.47 -1.80
N TRP A 56 9.57 14.87 -0.61
CA TRP A 56 10.86 14.37 -0.17
C TRP A 56 11.40 13.27 -1.09
N ILE A 57 10.58 12.27 -1.44
CA ILE A 57 11.03 11.16 -2.28
C ILE A 57 11.34 11.63 -3.71
N CYS A 58 10.58 12.57 -4.26
CA CYS A 58 10.86 13.19 -5.56
C CYS A 58 12.19 13.97 -5.54
N ASN A 59 12.52 14.64 -4.44
CA ASN A 59 13.80 15.32 -4.29
C ASN A 59 14.96 14.33 -4.14
N MET A 60 14.76 13.24 -3.40
CA MET A 60 15.74 12.15 -3.29
C MET A 60 16.02 11.54 -4.67
N ALA A 61 15.00 11.21 -5.46
CA ALA A 61 15.14 10.63 -6.79
C ALA A 61 15.99 11.47 -7.76
N LYS A 62 16.09 12.79 -7.54
CA LYS A 62 16.93 13.68 -8.37
C LYS A 62 18.43 13.61 -8.05
N ARG A 63 18.81 13.12 -6.86
CA ARG A 63 20.21 13.17 -6.37
C ARG A 63 21.16 12.18 -7.06
N LYS A 64 20.62 11.16 -7.75
CA LYS A 64 21.36 10.18 -8.58
C LYS A 64 22.58 9.54 -7.89
N ASP A 65 22.50 9.36 -6.57
CA ASP A 65 23.52 8.67 -5.77
C ASP A 65 22.95 7.34 -5.24
N CYS A 66 23.82 6.36 -4.94
CA CYS A 66 23.38 5.02 -4.52
C CYS A 66 22.46 5.05 -3.30
N ARG A 67 22.70 5.97 -2.35
CA ARG A 67 21.87 6.10 -1.15
C ARG A 67 20.48 6.60 -1.54
N ALA A 68 20.39 7.57 -2.43
CA ALA A 68 19.14 8.08 -2.94
C ALA A 68 18.33 6.99 -3.67
N GLU A 69 18.97 6.20 -4.54
CA GLU A 69 18.32 5.08 -5.24
C GLU A 69 17.81 4.00 -4.28
N MET A 70 18.60 3.65 -3.27
CA MET A 70 18.17 2.72 -2.22
C MET A 70 16.94 3.25 -1.47
N ILE A 71 16.95 4.53 -1.07
CA ILE A 71 15.84 5.15 -0.35
C ILE A 71 14.57 5.18 -1.21
N THR A 72 14.67 5.58 -2.48
CA THR A 72 13.52 5.60 -3.40
C THR A 72 12.96 4.20 -3.65
N THR A 73 13.84 3.21 -3.78
CA THR A 73 13.45 1.81 -3.96
C THR A 73 12.74 1.27 -2.72
N LEU A 74 13.30 1.50 -1.53
CA LEU A 74 12.70 1.05 -0.27
C LEU A 74 11.34 1.72 -0.03
N PHE A 75 11.19 2.99 -0.37
CA PHE A 75 9.89 3.66 -0.32
C PHE A 75 8.86 2.96 -1.22
N ALA A 76 9.22 2.68 -2.48
CA ALA A 76 8.35 1.95 -3.41
C ALA A 76 8.00 0.54 -2.90
N VAL A 77 8.97 -0.19 -2.34
CA VAL A 77 8.76 -1.51 -1.73
C VAL A 77 7.78 -1.45 -0.57
N VAL A 78 7.87 -0.45 0.31
CA VAL A 78 6.94 -0.29 1.42
C VAL A 78 5.50 -0.06 0.94
N ILE A 79 5.32 0.84 -0.04
CA ILE A 79 4.00 1.08 -0.64
C ILE A 79 3.46 -0.21 -1.26
N TYR A 80 4.29 -0.92 -2.01
CA TYR A 80 3.91 -2.19 -2.62
C TYR A 80 3.52 -3.25 -1.59
N CYS A 81 4.31 -3.46 -0.53
CA CYS A 81 4.00 -4.44 0.51
C CYS A 81 2.67 -4.14 1.20
N ILE A 82 2.40 -2.86 1.54
CA ILE A 82 1.13 -2.47 2.15
C ILE A 82 -0.04 -2.73 1.19
N TRP A 83 0.09 -2.35 -0.08
CA TRP A 83 -0.92 -2.59 -1.10
C TRP A 83 -1.21 -4.09 -1.30
N HIS A 84 -0.15 -4.89 -1.41
CA HIS A 84 -0.22 -6.34 -1.59
C HIS A 84 -0.95 -7.00 -0.43
N GLU A 85 -0.54 -6.74 0.81
CA GLU A 85 -1.18 -7.29 2.00
C GLU A 85 -2.62 -6.81 2.15
N ARG A 86 -2.89 -5.53 1.88
CA ARG A 86 -4.25 -4.99 1.91
C ARG A 86 -5.15 -5.74 0.94
N ASN A 87 -4.71 -5.95 -0.30
CA ASN A 87 -5.51 -6.65 -1.30
C ASN A 87 -5.69 -8.12 -0.94
N SER A 88 -4.65 -8.80 -0.48
CA SER A 88 -4.76 -10.18 0.01
C SER A 88 -5.78 -10.27 1.14
N MET A 89 -5.73 -9.37 2.12
CA MET A 89 -6.67 -9.36 3.23
C MET A 89 -8.10 -8.99 2.82
N ARG A 90 -8.30 -8.19 1.78
CA ARG A 90 -9.64 -7.79 1.30
C ARG A 90 -10.29 -8.84 0.41
N PHE A 91 -9.51 -9.47 -0.44
CA PHE A 91 -10.05 -10.31 -1.52
C PHE A 91 -9.78 -11.80 -1.30
N ASN A 92 -8.77 -12.17 -0.48
CA ASN A 92 -8.41 -13.57 -0.25
C ASN A 92 -8.84 -14.10 1.14
N LYS A 93 -9.60 -13.34 1.94
CA LYS A 93 -10.05 -13.77 3.28
C LYS A 93 -11.25 -14.72 3.31
N GLY A 94 -11.76 -15.14 2.16
CA GLY A 94 -12.76 -16.21 2.07
C GLY A 94 -12.45 -17.11 0.89
N ARG A 95 -11.67 -18.18 1.14
CA ARG A 95 -11.32 -19.28 0.21
C ARG A 95 -10.96 -18.81 -1.20
N TYR A 96 -9.70 -18.96 -1.58
CA TYR A 96 -9.33 -19.02 -3.01
C TYR A 96 -10.19 -20.09 -3.69
N ASN A 97 -11.28 -19.67 -4.32
CA ASN A 97 -12.09 -20.52 -5.16
C ASN A 97 -11.60 -20.31 -6.59
N ILE A 98 -11.05 -21.37 -7.17
CA ILE A 98 -10.56 -21.41 -8.55
C ILE A 98 -11.66 -21.00 -9.55
N ASP A 99 -12.93 -21.07 -9.14
CA ASP A 99 -14.08 -20.62 -9.94
C ASP A 99 -14.18 -19.10 -10.14
N ASP A 100 -13.63 -18.28 -9.24
CA ASP A 100 -13.77 -16.82 -9.32
C ASP A 100 -12.89 -16.15 -10.40
N PRO A 101 -11.61 -16.57 -10.60
CA PRO A 101 -10.84 -16.17 -11.77
C PRO A 101 -11.51 -16.55 -13.10
N CYS A 102 -12.20 -17.69 -13.16
CA CYS A 102 -12.93 -18.13 -14.35
C CYS A 102 -14.12 -17.21 -14.68
N LYS A 103 -14.80 -16.66 -13.67
CA LYS A 103 -15.87 -15.67 -13.88
C LYS A 103 -15.34 -14.32 -14.35
N GLU A 104 -14.23 -13.86 -13.79
CA GLU A 104 -13.58 -12.61 -14.24
C GLU A 104 -13.10 -12.74 -15.69
N ILE A 105 -12.50 -13.89 -16.05
CA ILE A 105 -12.11 -14.18 -17.43
C ILE A 105 -13.33 -14.23 -18.35
N ALA A 106 -14.43 -14.88 -17.94
CA ALA A 106 -15.67 -14.94 -18.73
C ALA A 106 -16.30 -13.55 -18.96
N ILE A 107 -16.29 -12.67 -17.96
CA ILE A 107 -16.78 -11.29 -18.08
C ILE A 107 -15.95 -10.50 -19.10
N HIS A 108 -14.62 -10.65 -19.08
CA HIS A 108 -13.74 -9.97 -20.02
C HIS A 108 -13.80 -10.56 -21.45
N ILE A 109 -14.16 -11.83 -21.59
CA ILE A 109 -14.32 -12.50 -22.89
C ILE A 109 -15.69 -12.20 -23.52
N HIS A 110 -16.75 -12.02 -22.72
CA HIS A 110 -18.11 -11.78 -23.22
C HIS A 110 -18.46 -10.29 -23.44
N ILE A 111 -17.54 -9.37 -23.14
CA ILE A 111 -17.59 -8.00 -23.68
C ILE A 111 -16.78 -7.97 -24.97
N LYS A 112 -17.39 -8.51 -26.03
CA LYS A 112 -17.12 -8.19 -27.43
C LYS A 112 -18.42 -8.17 -28.20
#